data_AF-A0A969GPZ5-F1
#
_entry.id   AF-A0A969GPZ5-F1
#
_cell.length_a   1.000
_cell.length_b   1.000
_cell.length_c   1.000
_cell.angle_alpha   90.00
_cell.angle_beta   90.00
_cell.angle_gamma   90.00
#
_symmetry.space_group_name_H-M   'P 1'
#
loop_
_entity.id
_entity.type
_entity.pdbx_description
1 polymer ?
#
loop_
_entity_poly.entity_id
_entity_poly.type
_entity_poly.pdbx_seq_one_letter_code
_entity_poly.pdbx_strand_id
1 'polypeptide(L)'
;MEVYSAVKNLTPEQEQIALFWADDPGKTFTPPGHSIAIATQILRGQHASLALAAETYARVGLAVGDAFIGCWHAKYVHNLVRPITYIQSFIDPTWNTPNITDPVITPPFPEYPSGHSTQSGATASVLTALFGDEYRFTDNSHAELGLAARTFNSFDEFADEAAISRLYGGIHYRPAIELGVDQGRCIGEQVNKLAWKK
;
A
#
# COMPACT_ATOMS: atom_id res chain seq x y z
N MET A 1 -18.50 -6.64 10.36
CA MET A 1 -18.75 -7.98 9.79
C MET A 1 -17.92 -8.27 8.55
N GLU A 2 -17.76 -7.32 7.61
CA GLU A 2 -17.02 -7.55 6.36
C GLU A 2 -15.62 -8.17 6.53
N VAL A 3 -14.75 -7.56 7.34
CA VAL A 3 -13.37 -8.07 7.56
C VAL A 3 -13.37 -9.54 8.01
N TYR A 4 -14.22 -9.87 8.97
CA TYR A 4 -14.37 -11.23 9.49
C TYR A 4 -14.81 -12.20 8.40
N SER A 5 -15.82 -11.83 7.60
CA SER A 5 -16.32 -12.64 6.49
C SER A 5 -15.29 -12.79 5.36
N ALA A 6 -14.52 -11.74 5.06
CA ALA A 6 -13.48 -11.77 4.04
C ALA A 6 -12.38 -12.77 4.41
N VAL A 7 -11.84 -12.67 5.62
CA VAL A 7 -10.77 -13.57 6.10
C VAL A 7 -11.23 -15.02 6.18
N LYS A 8 -12.47 -15.28 6.63
CA LYS A 8 -13.02 -16.65 6.69
C LYS A 8 -13.21 -17.32 5.32
N ASN A 9 -13.26 -16.54 4.25
CA ASN A 9 -13.56 -17.03 2.91
C ASN A 9 -12.51 -16.55 1.88
N LEU A 10 -11.24 -16.41 2.30
CA LEU A 10 -10.16 -16.03 1.39
C LEU A 10 -10.01 -17.07 0.29
N THR A 11 -9.89 -16.58 -0.94
CA THR A 11 -9.37 -17.42 -2.03
C THR A 11 -7.84 -17.48 -1.94
N PRO A 12 -7.20 -18.51 -2.55
CA PRO A 12 -5.74 -18.57 -2.60
C PRO A 12 -5.09 -17.32 -3.21
N GLU A 13 -5.75 -16.68 -4.19
CA GLU A 13 -5.27 -15.42 -4.78
C GLU A 13 -5.32 -14.27 -3.78
N GLN A 14 -6.42 -14.14 -3.01
CA GLN A 14 -6.55 -13.07 -2.03
C GLN A 14 -5.54 -13.20 -0.88
N GLU A 15 -5.24 -14.44 -0.47
CA GLU A 15 -4.19 -14.72 0.49
C GLU A 15 -2.81 -14.33 -0.07
N GLN A 16 -2.50 -14.69 -1.31
CA GLN A 16 -1.25 -14.29 -1.97
C GLN A 16 -1.12 -12.77 -2.11
N ILE A 17 -2.21 -12.06 -2.44
CA ILE A 17 -2.24 -10.60 -2.48
C ILE A 17 -1.93 -10.02 -1.09
N ALA A 18 -2.56 -10.54 -0.03
CA ALA A 18 -2.32 -10.08 1.33
C ALA A 18 -0.84 -10.25 1.74
N LEU A 19 -0.24 -11.39 1.39
CA LEU A 19 1.16 -11.70 1.69
C LEU A 19 2.14 -10.87 0.85
N PHE A 20 1.86 -10.66 -0.44
CA PHE A 20 2.69 -9.85 -1.34
C PHE A 20 2.79 -8.39 -0.86
N TRP A 21 1.68 -7.84 -0.37
CA TRP A 21 1.62 -6.47 0.12
C TRP A 21 1.84 -6.36 1.64
N ALA A 22 2.25 -7.42 2.34
CA ALA A 22 2.40 -7.38 3.79
C ALA A 22 3.42 -6.32 4.23
N ASP A 23 4.53 -6.21 3.50
CA ASP A 23 5.64 -5.27 3.70
C ASP A 23 6.12 -5.20 5.17
N ASP A 24 6.25 -6.38 5.78
CA ASP A 24 6.58 -6.61 7.19
C ASP A 24 7.98 -6.06 7.54
N PRO A 25 8.09 -5.07 8.47
CA PRO A 25 9.37 -4.57 8.93
C PRO A 25 10.25 -5.71 9.48
N GLY A 26 11.51 -5.78 9.01
CA GLY A 26 12.48 -6.79 9.45
C GLY A 26 12.39 -8.14 8.73
N LYS A 27 11.40 -8.34 7.87
CA LYS A 27 11.35 -9.47 6.91
C LYS A 27 11.53 -8.99 5.47
N THR A 28 10.91 -7.86 5.13
CA THR A 28 10.96 -7.23 3.81
C THR A 28 11.33 -5.74 3.94
N PHE A 29 11.39 -5.00 2.83
CA PHE A 29 11.27 -3.54 2.89
C PHE A 29 9.88 -3.15 3.39
N THR A 30 9.76 -1.94 3.95
CA THR A 30 8.48 -1.34 4.33
C THR A 30 7.78 -0.73 3.09
N PRO A 31 6.50 -0.33 3.17
CA PRO A 31 5.79 0.22 2.00
C PRO A 31 6.49 1.38 1.28
N PRO A 32 7.17 2.33 1.98
CA PRO A 32 8.00 3.34 1.31
C PRO A 32 9.12 2.74 0.46
N GLY A 33 9.78 1.69 0.97
CA GLY A 33 10.83 0.98 0.24
C GLY A 33 10.28 0.26 -0.98
N HIS A 34 9.07 -0.31 -0.87
CA HIS A 34 8.38 -0.95 -1.99
C HIS A 34 8.08 0.05 -3.12
N SER A 35 7.57 1.24 -2.78
CA SER A 35 7.33 2.32 -3.75
C SER A 35 8.61 2.73 -4.49
N ILE A 36 9.75 2.80 -3.79
CA ILE A 36 11.05 3.08 -4.41
C ILE A 36 11.52 1.90 -5.27
N ALA A 37 11.29 0.65 -4.84
CA ALA A 37 11.64 -0.54 -5.62
C ALA A 37 10.87 -0.61 -6.94
N ILE A 38 9.56 -0.31 -6.93
CA ILE A 38 8.72 -0.20 -8.12
C ILE A 38 9.23 0.91 -9.05
N ALA A 39 9.45 2.13 -8.53
CA ALA A 39 10.00 3.23 -9.31
C ALA A 39 11.37 2.87 -9.94
N THR A 40 12.22 2.17 -9.19
CA THR A 40 13.53 1.71 -9.67
C THR A 40 13.39 0.71 -10.82
N GLN A 41 12.47 -0.25 -10.73
CA GLN A 41 12.21 -1.22 -11.78
C GLN A 41 11.73 -0.54 -13.07
N ILE A 42 10.79 0.41 -12.96
CA ILE A 42 10.27 1.21 -14.09
C ILE A 42 11.40 1.97 -14.79
N LEU A 43 12.20 2.73 -14.02
CA LEU A 43 13.30 3.53 -14.54
C LEU A 43 14.36 2.67 -15.25
N ARG A 44 14.69 1.51 -14.68
CA ARG A 44 15.63 0.55 -15.29
C ARG A 44 15.06 -0.04 -16.59
N GLY A 45 13.78 -0.41 -16.59
CA GLY A 45 13.10 -0.96 -17.76
C GLY A 45 13.04 0.02 -18.93
N GLN A 46 12.96 1.33 -18.66
CA GLN A 46 12.99 2.38 -19.69
C GLN A 46 14.39 2.85 -20.09
N HIS A 47 15.45 2.35 -19.44
CA HIS A 47 16.80 2.92 -19.56
C HIS A 47 16.81 4.44 -19.33
N ALA A 48 16.09 4.88 -18.31
CA ALA A 48 15.85 6.30 -18.03
C ALA A 48 17.15 7.10 -17.89
N SER A 49 17.11 8.36 -18.31
CA SER A 49 18.21 9.30 -18.08
C SER A 49 18.39 9.58 -16.58
N LEU A 50 19.58 10.02 -16.18
CA LEU A 50 19.83 10.42 -14.79
C LEU A 50 18.87 11.52 -14.33
N ALA A 51 18.52 12.47 -15.22
CA ALA A 51 17.58 13.54 -14.93
C ALA A 51 16.17 13.00 -14.61
N LEU A 52 15.65 12.09 -15.47
CA LEU A 52 14.34 11.47 -15.25
C LEU A 52 14.32 10.61 -13.99
N ALA A 53 15.39 9.85 -13.74
CA ALA A 53 15.52 9.05 -12.52
C ALA A 53 15.53 9.94 -11.27
N ALA A 54 16.32 11.02 -11.26
CA ALA A 54 16.38 11.94 -10.14
C ALA A 54 15.02 12.61 -9.86
N GLU A 55 14.31 13.06 -10.89
CA GLU A 55 12.98 13.63 -10.75
C GLU A 55 11.96 12.61 -10.23
N THR A 56 11.98 11.38 -10.77
CA THR A 56 11.08 10.31 -10.35
C THR A 56 11.26 9.97 -8.88
N TYR A 57 12.51 9.75 -8.43
CA TYR A 57 12.78 9.48 -7.02
C TYR A 57 12.41 10.67 -6.11
N ALA A 58 12.64 11.91 -6.57
CA ALA A 58 12.26 13.09 -5.80
C ALA A 58 10.73 13.19 -5.63
N ARG A 59 9.96 13.01 -6.71
CA ARG A 59 8.49 13.03 -6.67
C ARG A 59 7.92 11.91 -5.81
N VAL A 60 8.36 10.67 -6.00
CA VAL A 60 7.92 9.51 -5.19
C VAL A 60 8.30 9.72 -3.72
N GLY A 61 9.53 10.16 -3.43
CA GLY A 61 9.99 10.41 -2.08
C GLY A 61 9.17 11.49 -1.35
N LEU A 62 8.90 12.62 -2.02
CA LEU A 62 8.05 13.68 -1.47
C LEU A 62 6.61 13.19 -1.24
N ALA A 63 6.02 12.54 -2.23
CA ALA A 63 4.64 12.06 -2.15
C ALA A 63 4.44 11.02 -1.04
N VAL A 64 5.35 10.04 -0.95
CA VAL A 64 5.32 9.05 0.13
C VAL A 64 5.59 9.71 1.49
N GLY A 65 6.56 10.62 1.58
CA GLY A 65 6.85 11.35 2.82
C GLY A 65 5.64 12.08 3.38
N ASP A 66 4.99 12.91 2.55
CA ASP A 66 3.80 13.66 2.93
C ASP A 66 2.59 12.75 3.16
N ALA A 67 2.47 11.65 2.42
CA ALA A 67 1.44 10.63 2.64
C ALA A 67 1.53 10.02 4.05
N PHE A 68 2.74 9.67 4.51
CA PHE A 68 2.94 9.15 5.85
C PHE A 68 2.70 10.23 6.92
N ILE A 69 3.11 11.49 6.71
CA ILE A 69 2.82 12.58 7.64
C ILE A 69 1.30 12.75 7.82
N GLY A 70 0.56 12.89 6.72
CA GLY A 70 -0.89 13.07 6.74
C GLY A 70 -1.63 11.85 7.30
N CYS A 71 -1.21 10.65 6.92
CA CYS A 71 -1.80 9.40 7.40
C CYS A 71 -1.59 9.23 8.92
N TRP A 72 -0.37 9.44 9.42
CA TRP A 72 -0.08 9.29 10.86
C TRP A 72 -0.79 10.36 11.68
N HIS A 73 -0.88 11.60 11.19
CA HIS A 73 -1.67 12.62 11.85
C HIS A 73 -3.12 12.15 12.05
N ALA A 74 -3.78 11.70 10.97
CA ALA A 74 -5.15 11.20 11.04
C ALA A 74 -5.29 9.96 11.95
N LYS A 75 -4.33 9.03 11.93
CA LYS A 75 -4.28 7.86 12.83
C LYS A 75 -4.40 8.24 14.29
N TYR A 76 -3.65 9.24 14.73
CA TYR A 76 -3.64 9.64 16.13
C TYR A 76 -4.71 10.68 16.48
N VAL A 77 -5.32 11.33 15.49
CA VAL A 77 -6.56 12.12 15.71
C VAL A 77 -7.76 11.21 15.94
N HIS A 78 -7.93 10.17 15.13
CA HIS A 78 -9.09 9.28 15.21
C HIS A 78 -8.90 8.13 16.20
N ASN A 79 -7.66 7.66 16.38
CA ASN A 79 -7.26 6.60 17.31
C ASN A 79 -8.16 5.34 17.23
N LEU A 80 -8.54 4.95 16.01
CA LEU A 80 -9.52 3.89 15.77
C LEU A 80 -8.95 2.49 16.07
N VAL A 81 -9.80 1.64 16.69
CA VAL A 81 -9.46 0.26 17.06
C VAL A 81 -9.33 -0.67 15.85
N ARG A 82 -8.38 -1.62 15.91
CA ARG A 82 -8.15 -2.62 14.86
C ARG A 82 -9.25 -3.70 14.80
N PRO A 83 -9.45 -4.36 13.65
CA PRO A 83 -10.45 -5.43 13.51
C PRO A 83 -10.27 -6.57 14.52
N ILE A 84 -9.04 -7.02 14.76
CA ILE A 84 -8.75 -8.12 15.69
C ILE A 84 -9.31 -7.88 17.08
N THR A 85 -9.10 -6.68 17.64
CA THR A 85 -9.59 -6.33 18.98
C THR A 85 -11.11 -6.33 19.02
N TYR A 86 -11.77 -5.74 18.02
CA TYR A 86 -13.23 -5.66 17.98
C TYR A 86 -13.86 -7.05 17.78
N ILE A 87 -13.35 -7.83 16.82
CA ILE A 87 -13.87 -9.16 16.51
C ILE A 87 -13.70 -10.10 17.70
N GLN A 88 -12.52 -10.14 18.32
CA GLN A 88 -12.29 -11.01 19.49
C GLN A 88 -13.13 -10.61 20.70
N SER A 89 -13.39 -9.32 20.89
CA SER A 89 -14.16 -8.84 22.05
C SER A 89 -15.67 -9.04 21.90
N PHE A 90 -16.19 -9.01 20.66
CA PHE A 90 -17.64 -8.86 20.44
C PHE A 90 -18.26 -9.82 19.42
N ILE A 91 -17.48 -10.59 18.67
CA ILE A 91 -17.98 -11.45 17.57
C ILE A 91 -17.50 -12.89 17.74
N ASP A 92 -16.20 -13.10 17.75
CA ASP A 92 -15.57 -14.42 17.77
C ASP A 92 -14.25 -14.34 18.55
N PRO A 93 -14.23 -14.75 19.83
CA PRO A 93 -13.04 -14.67 20.68
C PRO A 93 -11.89 -15.57 20.22
N THR A 94 -12.14 -16.49 19.29
CA THR A 94 -11.14 -17.40 18.74
C THR A 94 -10.55 -16.94 17.41
N TRP A 95 -11.04 -15.84 16.85
CA TRP A 95 -10.59 -15.33 15.56
C TRP A 95 -9.09 -15.03 15.56
N ASN A 96 -8.35 -15.61 14.60
CA ASN A 96 -6.89 -15.53 14.46
C ASN A 96 -6.12 -15.98 15.71
N THR A 97 -6.64 -16.95 16.46
CA THR A 97 -5.94 -17.61 17.57
C THR A 97 -5.66 -19.08 17.25
N PRO A 98 -4.46 -19.60 17.57
CA PRO A 98 -3.32 -18.93 18.20
C PRO A 98 -2.46 -18.10 17.23
N ASN A 99 -2.67 -18.22 15.91
CA ASN A 99 -1.86 -17.57 14.88
C ASN A 99 -2.32 -16.13 14.62
N ILE A 100 -1.87 -15.20 15.46
CA ILE A 100 -2.12 -13.75 15.30
C ILE A 100 -1.52 -13.14 14.02
N THR A 101 -0.73 -13.93 13.28
CA THR A 101 -0.09 -13.55 12.02
C THR A 101 -0.89 -13.99 10.80
N ASP A 102 -2.03 -14.67 10.98
CA ASP A 102 -2.82 -15.22 9.88
C ASP A 102 -3.95 -14.27 9.47
N PRO A 103 -4.01 -13.75 8.23
CA PRO A 103 -3.01 -13.90 7.17
C PRO A 103 -1.86 -12.88 7.25
N VAL A 104 -2.08 -11.74 7.94
CA VAL A 104 -1.06 -10.70 8.16
C VAL A 104 -1.07 -10.26 9.61
N ILE A 105 0.10 -10.03 10.21
CA ILE A 105 0.20 -9.52 11.57
C ILE A 105 -0.43 -8.14 11.68
N THR A 106 -1.25 -7.91 12.71
CA THR A 106 -1.82 -6.58 12.98
C THR A 106 -0.70 -5.60 13.39
N PRO A 107 -0.46 -4.52 12.62
CA PRO A 107 0.60 -3.57 12.96
C PRO A 107 0.27 -2.74 14.21
N PRO A 108 1.27 -2.37 15.04
CA PRO A 108 1.07 -1.74 16.35
C PRO A 108 0.81 -0.23 16.27
N PHE A 109 -0.18 0.19 15.49
CA PHE A 109 -0.64 1.57 15.38
C PHE A 109 -2.14 1.64 15.03
N PRO A 110 -2.81 2.79 15.29
CA PRO A 110 -4.24 2.95 15.06
C PRO A 110 -4.69 2.59 13.63
N GLU A 111 -5.94 2.17 13.51
CA GLU A 111 -6.48 1.60 12.28
C GLU A 111 -6.65 2.65 11.17
N TYR A 112 -7.40 3.72 11.41
CA TYR A 112 -7.81 4.64 10.34
C TYR A 112 -6.88 5.86 10.20
N PRO A 113 -6.47 6.25 8.99
CA PRO A 113 -6.65 5.58 7.69
C PRO A 113 -5.54 4.54 7.43
N SER A 114 -5.65 3.75 6.35
CA SER A 114 -4.63 2.77 5.97
C SER A 114 -3.37 3.44 5.41
N GLY A 115 -2.21 3.16 6.00
CA GLY A 115 -0.92 3.68 5.54
C GLY A 115 -0.49 3.13 4.19
N HIS A 116 -0.76 1.84 3.92
CA HIS A 116 -0.51 1.23 2.61
C HIS A 116 -1.36 1.91 1.53
N SER A 117 -2.65 2.11 1.80
CA SER A 117 -3.56 2.76 0.85
C SER A 117 -3.14 4.20 0.57
N THR A 118 -2.80 4.97 1.61
CA THR A 118 -2.40 6.38 1.47
C THR A 118 -1.10 6.53 0.67
N GLN A 119 -0.08 5.74 0.99
CA GLN A 119 1.19 5.86 0.28
C GLN A 119 1.09 5.32 -1.15
N SER A 120 0.34 4.23 -1.39
CA SER A 120 0.17 3.67 -2.73
C SER A 120 -0.60 4.62 -3.65
N GLY A 121 -1.67 5.26 -3.15
CA GLY A 121 -2.39 6.28 -3.91
C GLY A 121 -1.53 7.49 -4.26
N ALA A 122 -0.65 7.92 -3.34
CA ALA A 122 0.29 9.01 -3.59
C ALA A 122 1.36 8.63 -4.62
N THR A 123 1.95 7.45 -4.49
CA THR A 123 2.92 6.89 -5.45
C THR A 123 2.30 6.73 -6.83
N ALA A 124 1.08 6.18 -6.93
CA ALA A 124 0.40 6.03 -8.20
C ALA A 124 0.17 7.37 -8.89
N SER A 125 -0.35 8.36 -8.15
CA SER A 125 -0.60 9.71 -8.69
C SER A 125 0.66 10.36 -9.29
N VAL A 126 1.82 10.24 -8.65
CA VAL A 126 3.07 10.82 -9.20
C VAL A 126 3.64 10.02 -10.35
N LEU A 127 3.55 8.68 -10.33
CA LEU A 127 4.04 7.84 -11.42
C LEU A 127 3.16 7.99 -12.67
N THR A 128 1.83 8.06 -12.51
CA THR A 128 0.89 8.36 -13.59
C THR A 128 1.22 9.69 -14.26
N ALA A 129 1.48 10.75 -13.48
CA ALA A 129 1.83 12.06 -14.03
C ALA A 129 3.17 12.07 -14.80
N LEU A 130 4.09 11.15 -14.49
CA LEU A 130 5.40 11.04 -15.16
C LEU A 130 5.37 10.15 -16.41
N PHE A 131 4.63 9.04 -16.34
CA PHE A 131 4.73 7.95 -17.32
C PHE A 131 3.43 7.68 -18.09
N GLY A 132 2.33 8.33 -17.72
CA GLY A 132 1.02 8.19 -18.35
C GLY A 132 0.09 7.23 -17.62
N ASP A 133 -1.20 7.29 -17.98
CA ASP A 133 -2.28 6.55 -17.31
C ASP A 133 -2.24 5.03 -17.61
N GLU A 134 -1.91 4.64 -18.84
CA GLU A 134 -1.91 3.26 -19.31
C GLU A 134 -0.49 2.65 -19.31
N TYR A 135 0.20 2.76 -18.17
CA TYR A 135 1.56 2.23 -18.03
C TYR A 135 1.56 0.81 -17.46
N ARG A 136 1.82 -0.18 -18.31
CA ARG A 136 1.96 -1.59 -17.91
C ARG A 136 3.35 -1.87 -17.32
N PHE A 137 3.41 -2.48 -16.15
CA PHE A 137 4.66 -2.89 -15.50
C PHE A 137 4.51 -4.17 -14.69
N THR A 138 5.64 -4.86 -14.50
CA THR A 138 5.73 -6.04 -13.63
C THR A 138 6.56 -5.67 -12.41
N ASP A 139 6.00 -5.91 -11.24
CA ASP A 139 6.67 -5.80 -9.96
C ASP A 139 7.22 -7.16 -9.53
N ASN A 140 8.54 -7.23 -9.44
CA ASN A 140 9.30 -8.39 -9.02
C ASN A 140 10.05 -8.14 -7.69
N SER A 141 9.62 -7.16 -6.88
CA SER A 141 10.34 -6.73 -5.67
C SER A 141 10.51 -7.84 -4.63
N HIS A 142 9.62 -8.82 -4.59
CA HIS A 142 9.62 -9.93 -3.62
C HIS A 142 10.14 -11.26 -4.17
N ALA A 143 10.82 -11.26 -5.32
CA ALA A 143 11.35 -12.49 -5.93
C ALA A 143 12.34 -13.25 -5.03
N GLU A 144 13.17 -12.52 -4.28
CA GLU A 144 14.13 -13.13 -3.33
C GLU A 144 13.43 -13.84 -2.16
N LEU A 145 12.15 -13.53 -1.91
CA LEU A 145 11.31 -14.19 -0.92
C LEU A 145 10.49 -15.34 -1.52
N GLY A 146 10.67 -15.63 -2.82
CA GLY A 146 9.93 -16.67 -3.53
C GLY A 146 8.49 -16.31 -3.89
N LEU A 147 8.08 -15.04 -3.72
CA LEU A 147 6.75 -14.59 -4.14
C LEU A 147 6.73 -14.37 -5.65
N ALA A 148 5.63 -14.78 -6.29
CA ALA A 148 5.45 -14.59 -7.72
C ALA A 148 5.36 -13.09 -8.06
N ALA A 149 5.97 -12.71 -9.18
CA ALA A 149 5.87 -11.35 -9.70
C ALA A 149 4.41 -11.01 -10.04
N ARG A 150 4.03 -9.75 -9.84
CA ARG A 150 2.68 -9.25 -10.13
C ARG A 150 2.75 -8.22 -11.24
N THR A 151 1.80 -8.24 -12.17
CA THR A 151 1.81 -7.34 -13.34
C THR A 151 0.54 -6.51 -13.38
N PHE A 152 0.73 -5.21 -13.50
CA PHE A 152 -0.33 -4.20 -13.49
C PHE A 152 -0.37 -3.48 -14.83
N ASN A 153 -1.57 -3.09 -15.27
CA ASN A 153 -1.79 -2.33 -16.50
C ASN A 153 -1.75 -0.82 -16.28
N SER A 154 -1.85 -0.37 -15.03
CA SER A 154 -1.71 1.03 -14.61
C SER A 154 -1.18 1.13 -13.19
N PHE A 155 -0.76 2.33 -12.78
CA PHE A 155 -0.39 2.58 -11.40
C PHE A 155 -1.59 2.60 -10.46
N ASP A 156 -2.79 2.93 -10.95
CA ASP A 156 -4.01 2.82 -10.15
C ASP A 156 -4.34 1.36 -9.83
N GLU A 157 -4.16 0.43 -10.78
CA GLU A 157 -4.36 -1.01 -10.52
C GLU A 157 -3.42 -1.53 -9.42
N PHE A 158 -2.15 -1.10 -9.46
CA PHE A 158 -1.19 -1.36 -8.39
C PHE A 158 -1.66 -0.80 -7.04
N ALA A 159 -2.10 0.45 -7.00
CA ALA A 159 -2.51 1.09 -5.76
C ALA A 159 -3.77 0.46 -5.18
N ASP A 160 -4.75 0.12 -6.02
CA ASP A 160 -5.99 -0.52 -5.63
C ASP A 160 -5.73 -1.93 -5.10
N GLU A 161 -4.84 -2.71 -5.71
CA GLU A 161 -4.46 -4.03 -5.21
C GLU A 161 -3.73 -3.94 -3.86
N ALA A 162 -2.75 -3.03 -3.73
CA ALA A 162 -2.06 -2.80 -2.48
C ALA A 162 -3.02 -2.34 -1.36
N ALA A 163 -4.04 -1.55 -1.70
CA ALA A 163 -5.04 -1.08 -0.76
C ALA A 163 -5.99 -2.22 -0.33
N ILE A 164 -6.57 -2.96 -1.27
CA ILE A 164 -7.53 -4.03 -0.94
C ILE A 164 -6.86 -5.22 -0.23
N SER A 165 -5.55 -5.42 -0.44
CA SER A 165 -4.76 -6.41 0.30
C SER A 165 -4.92 -6.29 1.82
N ARG A 166 -5.24 -5.09 2.32
CA ARG A 166 -5.37 -4.84 3.77
C ARG A 166 -6.69 -5.37 4.33
N LEU A 167 -7.72 -5.48 3.49
CA LEU A 167 -8.97 -6.16 3.83
C LEU A 167 -8.75 -7.67 3.87
N TYR A 168 -8.08 -8.20 2.84
CA TYR A 168 -7.70 -9.62 2.79
C TYR A 168 -6.79 -9.99 3.96
N GLY A 169 -5.88 -9.08 4.33
CA GLY A 169 -5.01 -9.13 5.49
C GLY A 169 -5.74 -9.17 6.84
N GLY A 170 -7.03 -8.84 6.89
CA GLY A 170 -7.81 -8.81 8.14
C GLY A 170 -7.53 -7.61 9.05
N ILE A 171 -6.79 -6.60 8.59
CA ILE A 171 -6.18 -5.58 9.46
C ILE A 171 -6.73 -4.17 9.26
N HIS A 172 -7.49 -3.93 8.19
CA HIS A 172 -8.16 -2.66 7.95
C HIS A 172 -9.64 -2.85 7.57
N TYR A 173 -10.48 -1.88 7.96
CA TYR A 173 -11.84 -1.77 7.47
C TYR A 173 -11.86 -1.07 6.11
N ARG A 174 -12.86 -1.36 5.28
CA ARG A 174 -13.03 -0.75 3.96
C ARG A 174 -12.91 0.78 3.93
N PRO A 175 -13.50 1.56 4.88
CA PRO A 175 -13.34 3.01 4.86
C PRO A 175 -11.89 3.48 5.01
N ALA A 176 -11.07 2.81 5.83
CA ALA A 176 -9.66 3.15 5.98
C ALA A 176 -8.86 2.90 4.71
N ILE A 177 -9.32 1.94 3.89
CA ILE A 177 -8.71 1.55 2.63
C ILE A 177 -9.07 2.57 1.55
N GLU A 178 -10.35 2.75 1.26
CA GLU A 178 -10.85 3.59 0.18
C GLU A 178 -10.50 5.07 0.41
N LEU A 179 -10.80 5.61 1.60
CA LEU A 179 -10.46 7.00 1.94
C LEU A 179 -8.95 7.21 2.10
N GLY A 180 -8.21 6.13 2.43
CA GLY A 180 -6.75 6.16 2.42
C GLY A 180 -6.21 6.38 1.01
N VAL A 181 -6.70 5.64 0.01
CA VAL A 181 -6.30 5.85 -1.40
C VAL A 181 -6.63 7.27 -1.85
N ASP A 182 -7.83 7.77 -1.55
CA ASP A 182 -8.24 9.14 -1.90
C ASP A 182 -7.34 10.21 -1.26
N GLN A 183 -7.01 10.04 0.03
CA GLN A 183 -6.06 10.91 0.71
C GLN A 183 -4.69 10.88 0.01
N GLY A 184 -4.21 9.70 -0.36
CA GLY A 184 -2.97 9.50 -1.09
C GLY A 184 -2.94 10.22 -2.43
N ARG A 185 -3.97 9.99 -3.26
CA ARG A 185 -4.12 10.64 -4.57
C ARG A 185 -4.09 12.16 -4.46
N CYS A 186 -4.82 12.73 -3.51
CA CYS A 186 -4.82 14.17 -3.26
C CYS A 186 -3.42 14.71 -2.93
N ILE A 187 -2.63 13.99 -2.12
CA ILE A 187 -1.25 14.36 -1.78
C ILE A 187 -0.36 14.30 -3.03
N GLY A 188 -0.43 13.21 -3.80
CA GLY A 188 0.34 13.07 -5.04
C GLY A 188 0.02 14.17 -6.07
N GLU A 189 -1.24 14.58 -6.17
CA GLU A 189 -1.64 15.72 -7.00
C GLU A 189 -1.00 17.04 -6.56
N GLN A 190 -0.82 17.28 -5.24
CA GLN A 190 -0.13 18.48 -4.77
C GLN A 190 1.36 18.44 -5.13
N VAL A 191 2.00 17.27 -5.00
CA VAL A 191 3.40 17.08 -5.42
C VAL A 191 3.54 17.33 -6.91
N ASN A 192 2.61 16.85 -7.73
CA ASN A 192 2.61 17.08 -9.18
C ASN A 192 2.47 18.55 -9.59
N LYS A 193 1.84 19.40 -8.75
CA LYS A 193 1.68 20.85 -8.97
C LYS A 193 2.92 21.66 -8.62
N LEU A 194 3.93 21.07 -7.98
CA LEU A 194 5.20 21.76 -7.69
C LEU A 194 5.89 22.15 -9.01
N ALA A 195 6.74 23.19 -8.93
CA ALA A 195 7.47 23.71 -10.09
C ALA A 195 8.65 22.79 -10.49
N TRP A 196 8.34 21.65 -11.10
CA TRP A 196 9.31 20.72 -11.66
C TRP A 196 9.92 21.32 -12.93
N LYS A 197 11.25 21.49 -12.94
CA LYS A 197 11.98 21.98 -14.12
C LYS A 197 12.10 20.83 -15.12
N LYS A 198 11.42 20.99 -16.26
CA LYS A 198 11.55 20.12 -17.43
C LYS A 198 12.86 20.41 -18.16
#